data_AF-A0A257VIG0-F1
#
_entry.id   AF-A0A257VIG0-F1
#
_cell.length_a   1.000
_cell.length_b   1.000
_cell.length_c   1.000
_cell.angle_alpha   90.00
_cell.angle_beta   90.00
_cell.angle_gamma   90.00
#
_symmetry.space_group_name_H-M   'P 1'
#
loop_
_entity.id
_entity.type
_entity.pdbx_description
1 polymer ?
#
loop_
_entity_poly.entity_id
_entity_poly.type
_entity_poly.pdbx_seq_one_letter_code
_entity_poly.pdbx_strand_id
1 'polypeptide(L)'
;GVAYQKYMTELDSQQEILAALCDITMQAFAMESVQSRAQKHSVAPKMTAVFLQEAMEEVERHARMVLAACAEGDDLRIQLAALKRLTKFEPVNTIALRQEIAQRLLTAQRYVLA
;
A
#
# COMPACT_ATOMS: atom_id res chain seq x y z
N GLY A 1 -12.81 -10.84 -1.96
CA GLY A 1 -14.15 -10.82 -1.34
C GLY A 1 -15.18 -10.28 -2.33
N VAL A 2 -15.38 -8.96 -2.34
CA VAL A 2 -16.38 -8.27 -3.18
C VAL A 2 -16.28 -8.63 -4.66
N ALA A 3 -15.08 -8.63 -5.25
CA ALA A 3 -14.88 -9.01 -6.66
C ALA A 3 -15.36 -10.44 -6.98
N TYR A 4 -15.07 -11.40 -6.11
CA TYR A 4 -15.55 -12.78 -6.29
C TYR A 4 -17.07 -12.86 -6.16
N GLN A 5 -17.69 -12.12 -5.23
CA GLN A 5 -19.15 -12.09 -5.11
C GLN A 5 -19.84 -11.52 -6.36
N LYS A 6 -19.19 -10.57 -7.05
CA LYS A 6 -19.72 -9.95 -8.27
C LYS A 6 -19.56 -10.83 -9.51
N TYR A 7 -18.37 -11.38 -9.73
CA TYR A 7 -18.01 -12.07 -10.97
C TYR A 7 -17.99 -13.60 -10.86
N MET A 8 -17.93 -14.15 -9.64
CA MET A 8 -17.93 -15.59 -9.36
C MET A 8 -16.92 -16.34 -10.24
N THR A 9 -17.38 -17.27 -11.08
CA THR A 9 -16.55 -18.07 -11.98
C THR A 9 -15.94 -17.25 -13.14
N GLU A 10 -16.44 -16.04 -13.40
CA GLU A 10 -15.94 -15.16 -14.46
C GLU A 10 -14.85 -14.20 -13.97
N LEU A 11 -14.46 -14.27 -12.70
CA LEU A 11 -13.42 -13.40 -12.14
C LEU A 11 -12.09 -13.51 -12.90
N ASP A 12 -11.76 -14.70 -13.39
CA ASP A 12 -10.56 -14.97 -14.18
C ASP A 12 -10.52 -14.18 -15.50
N SER A 13 -11.67 -13.71 -15.99
CA SER A 13 -11.74 -12.83 -17.17
C SER A 13 -11.57 -11.35 -16.85
N GLN A 14 -11.62 -10.96 -15.56
CA GLN A 14 -11.50 -9.57 -15.11
C GLN A 14 -10.04 -9.22 -14.78
N GLN A 15 -9.20 -9.16 -15.82
CA GLN A 15 -7.74 -9.04 -15.67
C GLN A 15 -7.31 -7.76 -14.94
N GLU A 16 -7.98 -6.63 -15.16
CA GLU A 16 -7.68 -5.36 -14.47
C GLU A 16 -7.97 -5.44 -12.98
N ILE A 17 -9.04 -6.14 -12.59
CA ILE A 17 -9.39 -6.38 -11.19
C ILE A 17 -8.36 -7.31 -10.55
N LEU A 18 -8.00 -8.39 -11.24
CA LEU A 18 -6.99 -9.33 -10.76
C LEU A 18 -5.62 -8.65 -10.60
N ALA A 19 -5.20 -7.84 -11.57
CA ALA A 19 -3.95 -7.08 -11.49
C ALA A 19 -3.95 -6.15 -10.27
N ALA A 20 -5.04 -5.41 -10.05
CA ALA A 20 -5.14 -4.53 -8.89
C ALA A 20 -5.14 -5.29 -7.55
N LEU A 21 -5.77 -6.47 -7.49
CA LEU A 21 -5.70 -7.33 -6.31
C LEU A 21 -4.29 -7.86 -6.09
N CYS A 22 -3.59 -8.26 -7.15
CA CYS A 22 -2.19 -8.66 -7.09
C CYS A 22 -1.32 -7.51 -6.56
N ASP A 23 -1.46 -6.30 -7.08
CA ASP A 23 -0.74 -5.11 -6.62
C ASP A 23 -0.96 -4.87 -5.12
N ILE A 24 -2.20 -4.95 -4.63
CA ILE A 24 -2.53 -4.84 -3.20
C ILE A 24 -1.80 -5.91 -2.38
N THR A 25 -1.83 -7.17 -2.82
CA THR A 25 -1.16 -8.25 -2.08
C THR A 25 0.35 -8.11 -2.07
N MET A 26 0.95 -7.64 -3.17
CA MET A 26 2.38 -7.37 -3.25
C MET A 26 2.80 -6.23 -2.32
N GLN A 27 2.01 -5.15 -2.26
CA GLN A 27 2.25 -4.05 -1.33
C GLN A 27 2.16 -4.52 0.12
N ALA A 28 1.12 -5.29 0.48
CA ALA A 28 0.98 -5.84 1.83
C ALA A 28 2.20 -6.69 2.23
N PHE A 29 2.65 -7.59 1.34
CA PHE A 29 3.84 -8.41 1.57
C PHE A 29 5.11 -7.57 1.74
N ALA A 30 5.30 -6.55 0.90
CA ALA A 30 6.47 -5.68 0.96
C ALA A 30 6.47 -4.84 2.25
N MET A 31 5.31 -4.30 2.66
CA MET A 31 5.15 -3.54 3.90
C MET A 31 5.54 -4.39 5.12
N GLU A 32 5.02 -5.62 5.23
CA GLU A 32 5.36 -6.53 6.31
C GLU A 32 6.86 -6.87 6.32
N SER A 33 7.42 -7.16 5.15
CA SER A 33 8.84 -7.50 4.99
C SER A 33 9.76 -6.38 5.46
N VAL A 34 9.49 -5.14 5.01
CA VAL A 34 10.32 -3.97 5.36
C VAL A 34 10.16 -3.61 6.83
N GLN A 35 8.94 -3.64 7.37
CA GLN A 35 8.69 -3.38 8.79
C GLN A 35 9.38 -4.42 9.69
N SER A 36 9.23 -5.70 9.36
CA SER A 36 9.85 -6.79 10.12
C SER A 36 11.38 -6.69 10.10
N ARG A 37 11.97 -6.37 8.95
CA ARG A 37 13.42 -6.16 8.84
C ARG A 37 13.89 -4.97 9.67
N ALA A 38 13.17 -3.86 9.60
CA ALA A 38 13.50 -2.65 10.35
C ALA A 38 13.44 -2.88 11.86
N GLN A 39 12.43 -3.60 12.35
CA GLN A 39 12.31 -3.95 13.77
C GLN A 39 13.38 -4.95 14.23
N LYS A 40 13.65 -5.99 13.43
CA LYS A 40 14.59 -7.06 13.81
C LYS A 40 16.04 -6.60 13.85
N HIS A 41 16.43 -5.71 12.93
CA HIS A 41 17.81 -5.27 12.78
C HIS A 41 18.03 -3.81 13.20
N SER A 42 16.98 -3.10 13.62
CA SER A 42 17.02 -1.67 13.96
C SER A 42 17.60 -0.80 12.82
N VAL A 43 17.26 -1.12 11.58
CA VAL A 43 17.81 -0.48 10.36
C VAL A 43 16.79 0.39 9.63
N ALA A 44 17.29 1.45 9.00
CA ALA A 44 16.57 2.30 8.05
C ALA A 44 15.14 2.78 8.44
N PRO A 45 14.86 3.18 9.69
CA PRO A 45 13.50 3.51 10.13
C PRO A 45 12.83 4.64 9.31
N LYS A 46 13.62 5.61 8.84
CA LYS A 46 13.14 6.72 7.99
C LYS A 46 12.71 6.23 6.60
N MET A 47 13.50 5.32 6.00
CA MET A 47 13.14 4.74 4.70
C MET A 47 11.89 3.87 4.83
N THR A 48 11.78 3.09 5.92
CA THR A 48 10.59 2.30 6.22
C THR A 48 9.35 3.17 6.37
N ALA A 49 9.41 4.27 7.12
CA ALA A 49 8.27 5.16 7.32
C ALA A 49 7.77 5.77 5.99
N VAL A 50 8.69 6.22 5.13
CA VAL A 50 8.33 6.74 3.80
C VAL A 50 7.69 5.64 2.94
N PHE A 51 8.31 4.45 2.91
CA PHE A 51 7.80 3.33 2.11
C PHE A 51 6.41 2.86 2.56
N LEU A 52 6.19 2.71 3.87
CA LEU A 52 4.90 2.25 4.40
C LEU A 52 3.75 3.21 4.07
N GLN A 53 4.01 4.53 4.11
CA GLN A 53 3.01 5.51 3.74
C GLN A 53 2.64 5.39 2.24
N GLU A 54 3.64 5.40 1.35
CA GLU A 54 3.39 5.28 -0.10
C GLU A 54 2.68 3.96 -0.45
N ALA A 55 3.13 2.85 0.15
CA ALA A 55 2.52 1.54 -0.09
C ALA A 55 1.05 1.51 0.36
N MET A 56 0.70 2.14 1.48
CA MET A 56 -0.68 2.22 1.94
C MET A 56 -1.54 3.11 1.03
N GLU A 57 -0.99 4.22 0.52
CA GLU A 57 -1.66 5.08 -0.46
C GLU A 57 -1.96 4.31 -1.76
N GLU A 58 -1.02 3.49 -2.23
CA GLU A 58 -1.23 2.59 -3.39
C GLU A 58 -2.28 1.52 -3.11
N VAL A 59 -2.24 0.88 -1.93
CA VAL A 59 -3.26 -0.10 -1.51
C VAL A 59 -4.66 0.54 -1.54
N GLU A 60 -4.81 1.74 -0.99
CA GLU A 60 -6.09 2.45 -1.00
C GLU A 60 -6.55 2.75 -2.43
N ARG A 61 -5.64 3.22 -3.29
CA ARG A 61 -5.93 3.54 -4.69
C ARG A 61 -6.45 2.33 -5.46
N HIS A 62 -5.73 1.21 -5.39
CA HIS A 62 -6.11 -0.04 -6.05
C HIS A 62 -7.42 -0.60 -5.49
N ALA A 63 -7.59 -0.60 -4.16
CA ALA A 63 -8.81 -1.13 -3.54
C ALA A 63 -10.04 -0.29 -3.91
N ARG A 64 -9.91 1.03 -3.94
CA ARG A 64 -10.99 1.94 -4.37
C ARG A 64 -11.42 1.66 -5.81
N MET A 65 -10.45 1.45 -6.71
CA MET A 65 -10.71 1.10 -8.11
C MET A 65 -11.48 -0.23 -8.22
N VAL A 66 -11.04 -1.27 -7.51
CA VAL A 66 -11.72 -2.58 -7.49
C VAL A 66 -13.14 -2.47 -6.95
N LEU A 67 -13.34 -1.74 -5.84
CA LEU A 67 -14.67 -1.57 -5.26
C LEU A 67 -15.62 -0.85 -6.22
N ALA A 68 -15.15 0.21 -6.89
CA ALA A 68 -15.95 0.95 -7.87
C ALA A 68 -16.30 0.11 -9.11
N ALA A 69 -15.48 -0.87 -9.48
CA ALA A 69 -15.79 -1.81 -10.56
C ALA A 69 -16.80 -2.89 -10.14
N CYS A 70 -16.88 -3.21 -8.84
CA CYS A 70 -17.66 -4.35 -8.35
C CYS A 70 -19.01 -3.98 -7.71
N ALA A 71 -19.16 -2.75 -7.22
CA ALA A 71 -20.34 -2.29 -6.48
C ALA A 71 -20.78 -0.90 -6.91
N GLU A 72 -22.07 -0.60 -6.75
CA GLU A 72 -22.69 0.69 -7.08
C GLU A 72 -23.62 1.14 -5.94
N GLY A 73 -24.04 2.42 -6.01
CA GLY A 73 -25.05 2.96 -5.10
C GLY A 73 -24.66 2.87 -3.62
N ASP A 74 -25.60 2.41 -2.78
CA ASP A 74 -25.41 2.33 -1.34
C ASP A 74 -24.40 1.25 -0.91
N ASP A 75 -24.33 0.14 -1.65
CA ASP A 75 -23.34 -0.90 -1.37
C ASP A 75 -21.92 -0.38 -1.56
N LEU A 76 -21.66 0.35 -2.66
CA LEU A 76 -20.36 1.01 -2.88
C LEU A 76 -20.01 1.97 -1.73
N ARG A 77 -20.97 2.76 -1.24
CA ARG A 77 -20.75 3.69 -0.12
C ARG A 77 -20.34 2.95 1.16
N ILE A 78 -20.97 1.82 1.45
CA ILE A 78 -20.63 0.97 2.61
C ILE A 78 -19.21 0.42 2.46
N GLN A 79 -18.87 -0.13 1.29
CA GLN A 79 -17.53 -0.70 1.04
C GLN A 79 -16.44 0.38 1.11
N LEU A 80 -16.67 1.58 0.56
CA LEU A 80 -15.72 2.68 0.64
C LEU A 80 -15.53 3.19 2.07
N ALA A 81 -16.58 3.20 2.90
CA ALA A 81 -16.47 3.53 4.31
C ALA A 81 -15.64 2.50 5.08
N ALA A 82 -15.80 1.20 4.76
CA ALA A 82 -14.97 0.14 5.31
C ALA A 82 -13.50 0.28 4.87
N LEU A 83 -13.25 0.55 3.58
CA LEU A 83 -11.92 0.78 3.04
C LEU A 83 -11.21 1.92 3.79
N LYS A 84 -11.88 3.07 3.93
CA LYS A 84 -11.34 4.24 4.65
C LYS A 84 -10.92 3.92 6.08
N ARG A 85 -11.60 3.00 6.76
CA ARG A 85 -11.24 2.57 8.12
C ARG A 85 -9.99 1.68 8.12
N LEU A 86 -9.83 0.83 7.11
CA LEU A 86 -8.70 -0.08 6.96
C LEU A 86 -7.42 0.65 6.53
N THR A 87 -7.54 1.68 5.69
CA THR A 87 -6.40 2.45 5.16
C THR A 87 -6.11 3.71 5.97
N LYS A 88 -6.73 3.87 7.15
CA LYS A 88 -6.47 5.04 8.00
C LYS A 88 -5.08 4.97 8.62
N PHE A 89 -4.24 5.96 8.35
CA PHE A 89 -2.98 6.19 9.03
C PHE A 89 -2.76 7.70 9.26
N GLU A 90 -1.83 8.03 10.17
CA GLU A 90 -1.37 9.41 10.35
C GLU A 90 -0.24 9.69 9.36
N PRO A 91 -0.39 10.65 8.43
CA PRO A 91 0.66 10.96 7.46
C PRO A 91 1.94 11.44 8.15
N VAL A 92 3.09 10.98 7.69
CA VAL A 92 4.39 11.52 8.10
C VAL A 92 4.86 12.57 7.10
N ASN A 93 5.72 13.48 7.54
CA ASN A 93 6.34 14.45 6.63
C ASN A 93 7.39 13.75 5.73
N THR A 94 6.91 13.10 4.67
CA THR A 94 7.77 12.34 3.74
C THR A 94 8.77 13.24 3.02
N ILE A 95 8.48 14.53 2.84
CA ILE A 95 9.42 15.50 2.24
C ILE A 95 10.66 15.66 3.13
N ALA A 96 10.47 15.94 4.42
CA ALA A 96 11.57 16.07 5.36
C ALA A 96 12.36 14.76 5.49
N LEU A 97 11.66 13.63 5.61
CA LEU A 97 12.30 12.32 5.71
C LEU A 97 13.15 11.99 4.46
N ARG A 98 12.66 12.30 3.25
CA ARG A 98 13.42 12.10 2.01
C ARG A 98 14.67 12.97 1.94
N GLN A 99 14.60 14.23 2.39
CA GLN A 99 15.78 15.11 2.43
C GLN A 99 16.85 14.55 3.36
N GLU A 100 16.47 14.07 4.54
CA GLU A 100 17.40 13.44 5.49
C GLU A 100 18.01 12.15 4.93
N ILE A 101 17.19 11.30 4.28
CA ILE A 101 17.67 10.09 3.61
C ILE A 101 18.65 10.45 2.49
N ALA A 102 18.32 11.45 1.65
CA ALA A 102 19.16 11.88 0.55
C ALA A 102 20.50 12.41 1.04
N GLN A 103 20.51 13.27 2.06
CA GLN A 103 21.75 13.79 2.65
C GLN A 103 22.67 12.66 3.13
N ARG A 104 22.08 11.63 3.76
CA ARG A 104 22.82 10.46 4.22
C ARG A 104 23.43 9.66 3.07
N LEU A 105 22.65 9.41 2.03
CA LEU A 105 23.09 8.67 0.84
C LEU A 105 24.20 9.42 0.09
N LEU A 106 24.09 10.74 -0.02
CA LEU A 106 25.10 11.58 -0.67
C LEU A 106 26.43 11.56 0.08
N THR A 107 26.41 11.65 1.41
CA THR A 107 27.62 11.53 2.24
C THR A 107 28.27 10.15 2.10
N ALA A 108 27.46 9.09 2.00
CA ALA A 108 27.97 7.71 1.89
C ALA A 108 28.38 7.32 0.46
N GLN A 109 27.88 8.02 -0.56
CA GLN A 109 28.01 7.69 -2.00
C GLN A 109 27.56 6.26 -2.37
N ARG A 110 26.71 5.66 -1.55
CA ARG A 110 26.19 4.29 -1.73
C ARG A 110 24.89 4.12 -0.97
N TYR A 111 24.18 3.03 -1.26
CA TYR A 111 23.03 2.62 -0.46
C TYR A 111 23.47 2.24 0.97
N VAL A 112 22.81 2.81 1.98
CA VAL A 112 23.09 2.59 3.40
C VAL A 112 21.82 2.17 4.14
N LEU A 113 21.92 1.05 4.86
CA LEU A 113 20.84 0.46 5.68
C LEU A 113 20.96 0.84 7.16
N ALA A 114 22.20 0.89 7.67
CA ALA A 114 22.52 1.25 9.05
C ALA A 114 22.75 2.73 9.14
#